data_AF-A0A0V0GW54-F1
#
_entry.id   AF-A0A0V0GW54-F1
#
_cell.length_a   1.000
_cell.length_b   1.000
_cell.length_c   1.000
_cell.angle_alpha   90.00
_cell.angle_beta   90.00
_cell.angle_gamma   90.00
#
_symmetry.space_group_name_H-M   'P 1'
#
loop_
_entity.id
_entity.type
_entity.pdbx_description
1 polymer ?
#
loop_
_entity_poly.entity_id
_entity_poly.type
_entity_poly.pdbx_seq_one_letter_code
_entity_poly.pdbx_strand_id
1 'polypeptide(L)' 'MKICPKKGSNSALANLDLTTPNKFDNNYFANLQNNKGLLESDQKLFSKNGASEITNIIKTFSRDQNVFFRAL' A
#
# COMPACT_ATOMS: atom_id res chain seq x y z
N MET A 1 11.85 11.23 -5.84
CA MET A 1 12.24 10.45 -4.65
C MET A 1 13.52 11.03 -4.08
N LYS A 2 13.46 11.68 -2.91
CA LYS A 2 14.64 12.26 -2.22
C LYS A 2 15.09 11.44 -1.00
N ILE A 3 14.26 10.51 -0.51
CA ILE A 3 14.48 9.76 0.73
C ILE A 3 15.61 8.72 0.58
N CYS A 4 15.68 8.03 -0.56
CA CYS A 4 16.70 7.01 -0.84
C CYS A 4 17.54 7.40 -2.07
N PRO A 5 18.49 8.35 -1.94
CA PRO A 5 19.40 8.65 -3.04
C PRO A 5 20.39 7.50 -3.26
N LYS A 6 20.88 7.31 -4.50
CA LYS A 6 21.81 6.22 -4.86
C LYS A 6 23.08 6.15 -4.01
N LYS A 7 23.55 7.30 -3.52
CA LYS A 7 24.66 7.44 -2.56
C LYS A 7 24.13 8.09 -1.29
N GLY A 8 23.31 7.36 -0.53
CA GLY A 8 22.69 7.81 0.72
C GLY A 8 22.87 6.80 1.84
N SER A 9 22.35 7.13 3.02
CA SER A 9 22.26 6.15 4.12
C SER A 9 21.14 5.14 3.85
N ASN A 10 21.41 3.87 4.16
CA ASN A 10 20.39 2.82 4.16
C ASN A 10 19.45 2.88 5.37
N SER A 11 19.73 3.76 6.35
CA SER A 11 18.93 3.92 7.57
C SER A 11 17.81 4.96 7.45
N ALA A 12 17.66 5.62 6.29
CA ALA A 12 16.60 6.59 6.08
C ALA A 12 15.23 5.89 6.12
N LEU A 13 14.28 6.48 6.84
CA LEU A 13 12.93 5.93 6.99
C LEU A 13 11.97 6.57 5.98
N ALA A 14 11.01 5.78 5.52
CA ALA A 14 9.89 6.20 4.70
C ALA A 14 8.59 5.62 5.25
N ASN A 15 7.49 6.35 5.06
CA ASN A 15 6.18 5.90 5.50
C ASN A 15 5.62 4.83 4.54
N LEU A 16 5.13 3.71 5.08
CA LEU A 16 4.47 2.66 4.31
C LEU A 16 3.12 3.12 3.75
N ASP A 17 2.40 3.94 4.51
CA ASP A 17 1.24 4.69 4.05
C ASP A 17 1.60 6.16 3.84
N LEU A 18 1.55 6.61 2.58
CA LEU A 18 1.86 7.98 2.20
C LEU A 18 0.70 8.96 2.48
N THR A 19 -0.52 8.44 2.65
CA THR A 19 -1.74 9.23 2.83
C THR A 19 -1.97 9.51 4.30
N THR A 20 -1.85 8.51 5.17
CA THR A 20 -2.01 8.63 6.62
C THR A 20 -0.94 7.86 7.41
N PRO A 21 0.31 8.36 7.46
CA PRO A 21 1.46 7.63 8.00
C PRO A 21 1.32 7.02 9.40
N ASN A 22 0.52 7.64 10.27
CA ASN A 22 0.38 7.27 11.67
C ASN A 22 -1.02 6.78 12.04
N LYS A 23 -1.87 6.48 11.04
CA LYS A 23 -3.25 6.02 11.28
C LYS A 23 -3.46 4.64 10.71
N PHE A 24 -4.12 3.79 11.48
CA PHE A 24 -4.58 2.50 10.98
C PHE A 24 -5.93 2.69 10.28
N ASP A 25 -5.92 2.71 8.96
CA ASP A 25 -7.12 2.79 8.12
C ASP A 25 -6.90 2.11 6.76
N ASN A 26 -7.89 2.22 5.86
CA ASN A 26 -7.86 1.55 4.57
C ASN A 26 -7.10 2.33 3.48
N ASN A 27 -6.49 3.49 3.78
CA ASN A 27 -5.73 4.26 2.80
C ASN A 27 -4.54 3.48 2.25
N TYR A 28 -4.00 2.53 3.01
CA TYR A 28 -3.02 1.55 2.52
C TYR A 28 -3.48 0.89 1.20
N PHE A 29 -4.72 0.38 1.15
CA PHE A 29 -5.25 -0.28 -0.05
C PHE A 29 -5.54 0.71 -1.18
N ALA A 30 -5.96 1.94 -0.85
CA ALA A 30 -6.13 3.00 -1.82
C ALA A 30 -4.80 3.40 -2.49
N ASN A 31 -3.69 3.38 -1.73
CA ASN A 31 -2.36 3.64 -2.29
C ASN A 31 -1.97 2.56 -3.32
N LEU A 32 -2.25 1.28 -3.05
CA LEU A 32 -1.94 0.20 -3.99
C LEU A 32 -2.65 0.37 -5.32
N GLN A 33 -3.93 0.79 -5.31
CA GLN A 33 -4.69 1.09 -6.53
C GLN A 33 -4.09 2.24 -7.35
N ASN A 34 -3.38 3.15 -6.69
CA ASN A 34 -2.75 4.31 -7.32
C ASN A 34 -1.28 4.09 -7.67
N ASN A 35 -0.79 2.83 -7.65
CA ASN A 35 0.63 2.48 -7.85
C ASN A 35 1.56 3.17 -6.84
N LYS A 36 1.11 3.32 -5.59
CA LYS A 36 1.83 3.99 -4.50
C LYS A 36 2.22 3.04 -3.35
N GLY A 37 2.23 1.73 -3.58
CA GLY A 37 2.84 0.78 -2.64
C GLY A 37 4.34 1.05 -2.52
N LEU A 38 4.85 1.17 -1.29
CA LEU A 38 6.26 1.48 -1.07
C LEU A 38 7.15 0.27 -1.36
N LEU A 39 6.76 -0.91 -0.86
CA LEU A 39 7.50 -2.15 -1.07
C LEU A 39 6.99 -2.87 -2.31
N GLU A 40 7.89 -3.61 -2.97
CA GLU A 40 7.53 -4.42 -4.13
C GLU A 40 6.46 -5.47 -3.78
N SER A 41 6.53 -6.06 -2.58
CA SER A 41 5.54 -6.99 -2.04
C SER A 41 4.14 -6.36 -2.02
N ASP A 42 4.04 -5.10 -1.62
CA ASP A 42 2.76 -4.40 -1.47
C ASP A 42 2.16 -4.14 -2.84
N GLN A 43 2.97 -3.60 -3.76
CA GLN A 43 2.48 -3.26 -5.09
C GLN A 43 2.15 -4.51 -5.93
N LYS A 44 2.79 -5.66 -5.66
CA LYS A 44 2.47 -6.93 -6.30
C LYS A 44 1.04 -7.40 -6.02
N LEU A 45 0.46 -7.06 -4.86
CA LEU A 45 -0.94 -7.36 -4.53
C LEU A 45 -1.93 -6.68 -5.50
N PHE A 46 -1.53 -5.56 -6.10
CA PHE A 46 -2.32 -4.81 -7.07
C PHE A 46 -1.49 -4.45 -8.31
N SER A 47 -1.13 -5.47 -9.09
CA SER A 47 -0.40 -5.34 -10.35
C SER A 47 -1.09 -6.09 -11.48
N LYS A 48 -0.70 -5.83 -12.75
CA LYS A 48 -1.29 -6.52 -13.93
C LYS A 48 -1.18 -8.05 -13.89
N ASN A 49 -0.22 -8.58 -13.14
CA ASN A 49 0.01 -10.01 -12.98
C ASN A 49 -0.53 -10.55 -11.65
N GLY A 50 -1.21 -9.71 -10.85
CA GLY A 50 -1.81 -10.12 -9.59
C GLY A 50 -2.95 -11.11 -9.83
N ALA A 51 -3.10 -12.08 -8.92
CA ALA A 51 -4.24 -12.98 -8.95
C ALA A 51 -5.54 -12.16 -8.86
N SER A 52 -6.49 -12.40 -9.77
CA SER A 52 -7.75 -11.65 -9.89
C SER A 52 -8.47 -11.52 -8.54
N GLU A 53 -8.49 -12.60 -7.76
CA GLU A 53 -9.07 -12.64 -6.41
C GLU A 53 -8.44 -11.63 -5.45
N ILE A 54 -7.10 -11.58 -5.37
CA ILE A 54 -6.39 -10.63 -4.52
C ILE A 54 -6.72 -9.20 -4.94
N THR A 55 -6.71 -8.90 -6.25
CA THR A 55 -7.04 -7.55 -6.71
C THR A 55 -8.47 -7.11 -6.35
N ASN A 56 -9.41 -8.05 -6.28
CA ASN A 56 -10.79 -7.77 -5.84
C ASN A 56 -10.88 -7.52 -4.33
N ILE A 57 -10.10 -8.25 -3.53
CA ILE A 57 -9.98 -7.99 -2.09
C ILE A 57 -9.43 -6.58 -1.86
N ILE A 58 -8.36 -6.18 -2.56
CA ILE A 58 -7.78 -4.84 -2.45
C ILE A 58 -8.80 -3.75 -2.82
N LYS A 59 -9.55 -3.92 -3.92
CA LYS A 59 -10.63 -2.99 -4.31
C LYS A 59 -11.72 -2.90 -3.23
N THR A 60 -12.06 -4.03 -2.63
CA THR A 60 -13.10 -4.10 -1.58
C THR A 60 -12.65 -3.35 -0.33
N PHE A 61 -11.45 -3.65 0.19
CA PHE A 61 -10.91 -3.01 1.38
C PHE A 61 -10.69 -1.52 1.18
N SER A 62 -10.19 -1.12 0.00
CA SER A 62 -10.01 0.30 -0.32
C SER A 62 -11.33 1.07 -0.42
N ARG A 63 -12.44 0.42 -0.74
CA ARG A 63 -13.75 1.07 -0.86
C ARG A 63 -14.48 1.21 0.46
N ASP A 64 -14.28 0.25 1.38
CA ASP A 64 -15.00 0.21 2.65
C ASP A 64 -14.09 -0.19 3.80
N GLN A 65 -13.79 0.78 4.66
CA GLN A 65 -12.98 0.60 5.86
C GLN A 65 -13.62 -0.40 6.85
N ASN A 66 -14.95 -0.44 6.95
CA ASN A 66 -15.63 -1.37 7.85
C ASN A 66 -15.51 -2.82 7.36
N VAL A 67 -15.38 -3.05 6.05
CA VAL A 67 -15.10 -4.38 5.52
C VAL A 67 -13.66 -4.77 5.80
N PHE A 68 -12.71 -3.86 5.62
CA PHE A 68 -11.31 -4.09 6.02
C PHE A 68 -11.19 -4.43 7.51
N PHE A 69 -11.79 -3.62 8.39
CA PHE A 69 -11.70 -3.84 9.83
C PHE A 69 -12.41 -5.10 10.34
N ARG A 70 -13.41 -5.61 9.61
CA ARG A 70 -14.08 -6.87 9.93
C ARG A 70 -13.35 -8.12 9.43
N ALA A 71 -12.35 -7.94 8.57
CA ALA A 71 -11.52 -9.05 8.06
C ALA A 71 -10.29 -9.33 8.95
N LEU A 72 -10.07 -8.49 9.97
CA LEU A 72 -9.10 -8.68 11.05
C LEU A 72 -9.72 -9.49 12.19
#